data_AF-A0A7C3EVC6-F1
#
_entry.id   AF-A0A7C3EVC6-F1
#
_cell.length_a   1.000
_cell.length_b   1.000
_cell.length_c   1.000
_cell.angle_alpha   90.00
_cell.angle_beta   90.00
_cell.angle_gamma   90.00
#
_symmetry.space_group_name_H-M   'P 1'
#
loop_
_entity.id
_entity.type
_entity.pdbx_description
1 polymer ?
#
loop_
_entity_poly.entity_id
_entity_poly.type
_entity_poly.pdbx_seq_one_letter_code
_entity_poly.pdbx_strand_id
1 'polypeptide(L)'
;MNALLLAVCLLGAAPTPQPGPAWATAWKKGPMNADETKAFMKRLAQFVFDNHLKKNPDSPQRGMIYEYMDTTRKGQFDQFVQGEALDTMHDGAWFAAALVNAYRTTGDAFYKDFLTQWVLPFYLKMLNHSDELFTAKPIVGGVSTRRDTRDGDVPPTKTRDGDIPPTVPDAHRWGKEWLFQEGEKGFVPYFWDDGGSVSYERRHSKKPLGAFQCVDNLANKPNPNHLLDGYSLGSSNHMAQDLGVMLQLAWLLFKDSPADEDKKLAAELAEAAKNLHECRMRHHGYIPMCVAPWALASGSAELMKRVPDPDDKALWNPSNHYTKALYDFEPGKPYSLPGFADDQQYLYYHGIARAGGTLPRPLAFKTIYDAYTHPMLFRMYCDDWDVPPGINKFDLFPYQMKDGKPTDYRSERKGPRGTVKPMGSRFGPQNMIVCGWALQALKAHPGIWDERLQHATRKDLRPYLTSSEADVKAWLERELGCGLRTWEAMFDEKGYIPTSLGSTYDWDKYSDTGGYAHLISAAAQWLLYLEGKCDWEMHHIPQVLEKEEQP
;
A
#
# COMPACT_ATOMS: atom_id res chain seq x y z
N MET A 1 -29.50 -76.37 11.39
CA MET A 1 -29.85 -74.97 11.08
C MET A 1 -28.65 -74.09 11.42
N ASN A 2 -27.80 -73.79 10.44
CA ASN A 2 -26.68 -72.84 10.59
C ASN A 2 -26.98 -71.65 9.66
N ALA A 3 -27.24 -70.48 10.26
CA ALA A 3 -27.45 -69.24 9.53
C ALA A 3 -26.11 -68.51 9.37
N LEU A 4 -25.67 -68.37 8.11
CA LEU A 4 -24.54 -67.57 7.69
C LEU A 4 -24.98 -66.08 7.68
N LEU A 5 -24.41 -65.24 8.53
CA LEU A 5 -24.56 -63.78 8.44
C LEU A 5 -23.52 -63.24 7.45
N LEU A 6 -23.98 -62.75 6.29
CA LEU A 6 -23.18 -61.99 5.34
C LEU A 6 -23.06 -60.55 5.83
N ALA A 7 -21.88 -60.14 6.30
CA ALA A 7 -21.55 -58.75 6.55
C ALA A 7 -21.10 -58.08 5.23
N VAL A 8 -21.99 -57.28 4.63
CA VAL A 8 -21.65 -56.44 3.48
C VAL A 8 -20.87 -55.22 3.98
N CYS A 9 -19.55 -55.24 3.83
CA CYS A 9 -18.72 -54.05 3.98
C CYS A 9 -19.02 -53.11 2.81
N LEU A 10 -19.88 -52.11 3.03
CA LEU A 10 -20.00 -50.94 2.16
C LEU A 10 -18.70 -50.14 2.27
N LEU A 11 -17.73 -50.46 1.40
CA LEU A 11 -16.60 -49.58 1.11
C LEU A 11 -17.17 -48.33 0.44
N GLY A 12 -17.49 -47.31 1.23
CA GLY A 12 -17.86 -46.00 0.73
C GLY A 12 -16.72 -45.47 -0.14
N ALA A 13 -17.01 -45.17 -1.41
CA ALA A 13 -16.06 -44.53 -2.29
C ALA A 13 -15.54 -43.25 -1.60
N ALA A 14 -14.22 -43.09 -1.53
CA ALA A 14 -13.63 -41.86 -1.04
C ALA A 14 -14.23 -40.68 -1.83
N PRO A 15 -14.71 -39.62 -1.17
CA PRO A 15 -15.29 -38.49 -1.87
C PRO A 15 -14.29 -37.96 -2.88
N THR A 16 -14.73 -37.82 -4.13
CA THR A 16 -13.92 -37.21 -5.18
C THR A 16 -13.51 -35.82 -4.69
N PRO A 17 -12.20 -35.47 -4.70
CA PRO A 17 -11.76 -34.15 -4.28
C PRO A 17 -12.52 -33.10 -5.09
N GLN A 18 -13.17 -32.14 -4.42
CA GLN A 18 -13.76 -31.04 -5.15
C GLN A 18 -12.65 -30.30 -5.89
N PRO A 19 -12.85 -29.96 -7.18
CA PRO A 19 -11.89 -29.14 -7.90
C PRO A 19 -11.68 -27.83 -7.14
N GLY A 20 -10.42 -27.44 -6.97
CA GLY A 20 -10.07 -26.16 -6.35
C GLY A 20 -10.60 -24.97 -7.16
N PRO A 21 -10.54 -23.75 -6.60
CA PRO A 21 -11.03 -22.55 -7.29
C PRO A 21 -10.23 -22.29 -8.57
N ALA A 22 -10.87 -21.68 -9.57
CA ALA A 22 -10.31 -21.55 -10.92
C ALA A 22 -9.04 -20.69 -10.92
N TRP A 23 -9.01 -19.64 -10.10
CA TRP A 23 -7.85 -18.74 -9.98
C TRP A 23 -6.57 -19.46 -9.54
N ALA A 24 -6.67 -20.57 -8.78
CA ALA A 24 -5.49 -21.27 -8.26
C ALA A 24 -4.64 -21.92 -9.35
N THR A 25 -5.19 -22.12 -10.55
CA THR A 25 -4.48 -22.73 -11.69
C THR A 25 -4.45 -21.85 -12.93
N ALA A 26 -5.12 -20.68 -12.92
CA ALA A 26 -5.23 -19.80 -14.07
C ALA A 26 -3.88 -19.36 -14.64
N TRP A 27 -2.90 -19.10 -13.77
CA TRP A 27 -1.53 -18.71 -14.13
C TRP A 27 -0.79 -19.73 -15.01
N LYS A 28 -1.22 -21.01 -15.01
CA LYS A 28 -0.62 -22.07 -15.83
C LYS A 28 -0.87 -21.88 -17.33
N LYS A 29 -1.76 -20.97 -17.71
CA LYS A 29 -1.95 -20.53 -19.11
C LYS A 29 -0.82 -19.64 -19.63
N GLY A 30 0.15 -19.28 -18.78
CA GLY A 30 1.23 -18.36 -19.10
C GLY A 30 0.84 -16.89 -18.86
N PRO A 31 1.80 -15.96 -19.08
CA PRO A 31 1.61 -14.55 -18.78
C PRO A 31 0.58 -13.90 -19.69
N MET A 32 -0.04 -12.82 -19.22
CA MET A 32 -0.92 -12.00 -20.05
C MET A 32 -0.16 -11.34 -21.21
N ASN A 33 -0.80 -11.24 -22.37
CA ASN A 33 -0.33 -10.38 -23.46
C ASN A 33 -0.79 -8.92 -23.26
N ALA A 34 -0.37 -8.02 -24.14
CA ALA A 34 -0.66 -6.58 -24.01
C ALA A 34 -2.16 -6.25 -24.07
N ASP A 35 -2.93 -6.90 -24.95
CA ASP A 35 -4.36 -6.61 -25.12
C ASP A 35 -5.18 -7.12 -23.93
N GLU A 36 -4.87 -8.33 -23.45
CA GLU A 36 -5.44 -8.90 -22.22
C GLU A 36 -5.15 -7.98 -21.03
N THR A 37 -3.90 -7.50 -20.92
CA THR A 37 -3.48 -6.61 -19.83
C THR A 37 -4.24 -5.28 -19.86
N LYS A 38 -4.39 -4.65 -21.03
CA LYS A 38 -5.15 -3.40 -21.19
C LYS A 38 -6.63 -3.59 -20.84
N ALA A 39 -7.24 -4.67 -21.32
CA ALA A 39 -8.64 -4.98 -21.02
C ALA A 39 -8.86 -5.20 -19.53
N PHE A 40 -8.00 -5.99 -18.87
CA PHE A 40 -8.11 -6.23 -17.43
C PHE A 40 -7.91 -4.94 -16.62
N MET A 41 -6.90 -4.15 -16.94
CA MET A 41 -6.63 -2.86 -16.29
C MET A 41 -7.82 -1.89 -16.37
N LYS A 42 -8.52 -1.85 -17.52
CA LYS A 42 -9.73 -1.02 -17.69
C LYS A 42 -10.88 -1.51 -16.83
N ARG A 43 -11.09 -2.83 -16.76
CA ARG A 43 -12.13 -3.45 -15.91
C ARG A 43 -11.92 -3.13 -14.43
N LEU A 44 -10.67 -3.17 -13.95
CA LEU A 44 -10.32 -2.82 -12.57
C LEU A 44 -10.67 -1.36 -12.25
N ALA A 45 -10.23 -0.42 -13.10
CA ALA A 45 -10.50 1.00 -12.88
C ALA A 45 -12.00 1.33 -12.97
N GLN A 46 -12.73 0.71 -13.91
CA GLN A 46 -14.19 0.85 -14.01
C GLN A 46 -14.89 0.33 -12.75
N PHE A 47 -14.42 -0.77 -12.17
CA PHE A 47 -14.99 -1.28 -10.92
C PHE A 47 -14.86 -0.27 -9.77
N VAL A 48 -13.70 0.35 -9.61
CA VAL A 48 -13.50 1.40 -8.58
C VAL A 48 -14.41 2.60 -8.85
N PHE A 49 -14.52 3.05 -10.09
CA PHE A 49 -15.46 4.13 -10.47
C PHE A 49 -16.91 3.81 -10.10
N ASP A 50 -17.33 2.57 -10.34
CA ASP A 50 -18.72 2.16 -10.13
C ASP A 50 -19.05 1.95 -8.65
N ASN A 51 -18.09 1.43 -7.88
CA ASN A 51 -18.36 0.86 -6.55
C ASN A 51 -17.71 1.60 -5.39
N HIS A 52 -16.54 2.23 -5.58
CA HIS A 52 -15.76 2.83 -4.49
C HIS A 52 -15.75 4.37 -4.52
N LEU A 53 -16.05 4.99 -5.67
CA LEU A 53 -16.02 6.44 -5.83
C LEU A 53 -17.25 7.13 -5.22
N LYS A 54 -17.01 8.12 -4.35
CA LYS A 54 -18.03 9.06 -3.87
C LYS A 54 -18.41 10.05 -4.96
N LYS A 55 -19.58 9.85 -5.57
CA LYS A 55 -20.07 10.63 -6.73
C LYS A 55 -21.08 11.72 -6.40
N ASN A 56 -21.59 11.79 -5.18
CA ASN A 56 -22.63 12.76 -4.81
C ASN A 56 -22.12 14.20 -5.03
N PRO A 57 -22.72 15.01 -5.92
CA PRO A 57 -22.26 16.35 -6.23
C PRO A 57 -22.32 17.31 -5.03
N ASP A 58 -23.23 17.05 -4.08
CA ASP A 58 -23.43 17.87 -2.89
C ASP A 58 -22.56 17.43 -1.71
N SER A 59 -21.77 16.35 -1.86
CA SER A 59 -20.88 15.89 -0.81
C SER A 59 -19.56 16.67 -0.84
N PRO A 60 -19.06 17.16 0.32
CA PRO A 60 -17.72 17.74 0.42
C PRO A 60 -16.61 16.73 0.13
N GLN A 61 -16.93 15.42 0.17
CA GLN A 61 -16.08 14.29 -0.19
C GLN A 61 -16.27 13.82 -1.63
N ARG A 62 -16.98 14.56 -2.49
CA ARG A 62 -17.07 14.21 -3.91
C ARG A 62 -15.66 14.00 -4.48
N GLY A 63 -15.43 12.84 -5.10
CA GLY A 63 -14.12 12.46 -5.62
C GLY A 63 -13.29 11.58 -4.70
N MET A 64 -13.68 11.45 -3.43
CA MET A 64 -13.08 10.50 -2.49
C MET A 64 -13.33 9.07 -2.93
N ILE A 65 -12.35 8.20 -2.69
CA ILE A 65 -12.45 6.76 -2.95
C ILE A 65 -12.42 6.03 -1.61
N TYR A 66 -13.45 5.22 -1.35
CA TYR A 66 -13.52 4.40 -0.16
C TYR A 66 -12.49 3.25 -0.22
N GLU A 67 -11.70 3.08 0.84
CA GLU A 67 -10.77 1.96 1.03
C GLU A 67 -11.45 0.59 0.82
N TYR A 68 -12.41 0.23 1.68
CA TYR A 68 -13.12 -1.04 1.59
C TYR A 68 -14.62 -0.90 1.30
N MET A 69 -15.12 -1.82 0.46
CA MET A 69 -16.55 -2.04 0.25
C MET A 69 -16.91 -3.48 0.61
N ASP A 70 -17.82 -3.68 1.56
CA ASP A 70 -18.44 -4.98 1.80
C ASP A 70 -19.41 -5.33 0.68
N THR A 71 -18.98 -6.27 -0.14
CA THR A 71 -19.73 -6.75 -1.31
C THR A 71 -21.05 -7.43 -0.93
N THR A 72 -21.17 -7.98 0.28
CA THR A 72 -22.40 -8.62 0.79
C THR A 72 -23.43 -7.61 1.27
N ARG A 73 -23.04 -6.34 1.42
CA ARG A 73 -23.89 -5.24 1.90
C ARG A 73 -24.08 -4.15 0.86
N LYS A 74 -23.77 -4.41 -0.41
CA LYS A 74 -23.90 -3.42 -1.48
C LYS A 74 -25.29 -2.76 -1.47
N GLY A 75 -25.30 -1.43 -1.48
CA GLY A 75 -26.50 -0.59 -1.40
C GLY A 75 -26.98 -0.26 0.02
N GLN A 76 -26.36 -0.80 1.06
CA GLN A 76 -26.63 -0.44 2.45
C GLN A 76 -25.78 0.76 2.89
N PHE A 77 -26.23 1.47 3.93
CA PHE A 77 -25.52 2.64 4.46
C PHE A 77 -24.10 2.29 4.98
N ASP A 78 -23.90 1.08 5.48
CA ASP A 78 -22.65 0.58 6.06
C ASP A 78 -21.90 -0.36 5.11
N GLN A 79 -22.14 -0.24 3.80
CA GLN A 79 -21.40 -1.01 2.81
C GLN A 79 -19.92 -0.60 2.77
N PHE A 80 -19.60 0.66 3.06
CA PHE A 80 -18.22 1.14 3.10
C PHE A 80 -17.66 0.95 4.50
N VAL A 81 -16.58 0.19 4.58
CA VAL A 81 -15.86 -0.08 5.82
C VAL A 81 -14.46 0.50 5.68
N GLN A 82 -13.91 1.02 6.75
CA GLN A 82 -12.62 1.67 6.74
C GLN A 82 -11.81 1.09 7.91
N GLY A 83 -10.58 0.65 7.62
CA GLY A 83 -9.89 -0.37 8.41
C GLY A 83 -9.36 0.14 9.75
N GLU A 84 -8.52 1.17 9.68
CA GLU A 84 -7.84 1.75 10.85
C GLU A 84 -8.49 3.05 11.35
N ALA A 85 -9.37 3.64 10.52
CA ALA A 85 -10.03 4.92 10.72
C ALA A 85 -11.27 5.04 9.82
N LEU A 86 -12.12 6.07 9.96
CA LEU A 86 -13.18 6.39 8.98
C LEU A 86 -12.59 7.15 7.78
N ASP A 87 -13.08 6.87 6.57
CA ASP A 87 -12.72 7.53 5.31
C ASP A 87 -11.21 7.75 5.12
N THR A 88 -10.43 6.67 5.19
CA THR A 88 -8.98 6.73 4.98
C THR A 88 -8.69 7.06 3.52
N MET A 89 -7.78 8.00 3.30
CA MET A 89 -7.51 8.55 1.96
C MET A 89 -6.32 7.88 1.25
N HIS A 90 -5.62 6.96 1.90
CA HIS A 90 -4.33 6.43 1.41
C HIS A 90 -4.48 5.59 0.13
N ASP A 91 -5.44 4.67 0.10
CA ASP A 91 -5.71 3.85 -1.08
C ASP A 91 -6.18 4.66 -2.29
N GLY A 92 -6.91 5.75 -2.07
CA GLY A 92 -7.29 6.65 -3.16
C GLY A 92 -6.10 7.46 -3.70
N ALA A 93 -5.06 7.73 -2.88
CA ALA A 93 -3.81 8.33 -3.36
C ALA A 93 -3.01 7.33 -4.22
N TRP A 94 -2.93 6.07 -3.80
CA TRP A 94 -2.39 5.00 -4.63
C TRP A 94 -3.18 4.81 -5.92
N PHE A 95 -4.51 4.91 -5.86
CA PHE A 95 -5.34 4.82 -7.05
C PHE A 95 -5.10 5.98 -8.02
N ALA A 96 -4.94 7.21 -7.53
CA ALA A 96 -4.56 8.36 -8.34
C ALA A 96 -3.20 8.14 -9.04
N ALA A 97 -2.20 7.63 -8.32
CA ALA A 97 -0.92 7.22 -8.89
C ALA A 97 -1.08 6.15 -9.98
N ALA A 98 -1.94 5.16 -9.74
CA ALA A 98 -2.25 4.11 -10.71
C ALA A 98 -2.91 4.64 -11.98
N LEU A 99 -3.82 5.62 -11.88
CA LEU A 99 -4.42 6.28 -13.05
C LEU A 99 -3.38 7.02 -13.89
N VAL A 100 -2.40 7.67 -13.27
CA VAL A 100 -1.27 8.30 -13.98
C VAL A 100 -0.46 7.25 -14.75
N ASN A 101 -0.09 6.15 -14.09
CA ASN A 101 0.68 5.06 -14.70
C ASN A 101 -0.08 4.42 -15.87
N ALA A 102 -1.39 4.18 -15.69
CA ALA A 102 -2.25 3.63 -16.71
C ALA A 102 -2.38 4.57 -17.93
N TYR A 103 -2.62 5.86 -17.70
CA TYR A 103 -2.72 6.84 -18.78
C TYR A 103 -1.41 6.96 -19.57
N ARG A 104 -0.27 7.11 -18.89
CA ARG A 104 1.04 7.21 -19.55
C ARG A 104 1.37 6.01 -20.42
N THR A 105 1.01 4.83 -19.94
CA THR A 105 1.35 3.58 -20.62
C THR A 105 0.41 3.28 -21.79
N THR A 106 -0.86 3.69 -21.70
CA THR A 106 -1.88 3.31 -22.71
C THR A 106 -2.34 4.44 -23.61
N GLY A 107 -2.23 5.69 -23.17
CA GLY A 107 -2.86 6.85 -23.81
C GLY A 107 -4.38 6.88 -23.71
N ASP A 108 -5.03 5.97 -22.96
CA ASP A 108 -6.49 5.92 -22.86
C ASP A 108 -7.00 7.07 -21.97
N ALA A 109 -7.72 8.01 -22.60
CA ALA A 109 -8.24 9.22 -21.96
C ALA A 109 -9.08 8.96 -20.71
N PHE A 110 -9.76 7.82 -20.62
CA PHE A 110 -10.56 7.47 -19.43
C PHE A 110 -9.78 7.58 -18.12
N TYR A 111 -8.50 7.19 -18.09
CA TYR A 111 -7.70 7.26 -16.87
C TYR A 111 -7.40 8.70 -16.48
N LYS A 112 -7.07 9.56 -17.46
CA LYS A 112 -6.85 10.99 -17.24
C LYS A 112 -8.15 11.70 -16.86
N ASP A 113 -9.26 11.38 -17.51
CA ASP A 113 -10.57 11.95 -17.24
C ASP A 113 -11.05 11.56 -15.83
N PHE A 114 -10.89 10.30 -15.44
CA PHE A 114 -11.20 9.87 -14.07
C PHE A 114 -10.33 10.63 -13.06
N LEU A 115 -9.01 10.69 -13.30
CA LEU A 115 -8.08 11.39 -12.41
C LEU A 115 -8.44 12.88 -12.23
N THR A 116 -8.70 13.59 -13.33
CA THR A 116 -8.90 15.04 -13.34
C THR A 116 -10.31 15.47 -12.96
N GLN A 117 -11.33 14.69 -13.30
CA GLN A 117 -12.72 15.04 -13.00
C GLN A 117 -13.10 14.73 -11.55
N TRP A 118 -12.49 13.68 -10.96
CA TRP A 118 -12.94 13.16 -9.68
C TRP A 118 -11.85 13.20 -8.62
N VAL A 119 -10.73 12.55 -8.86
CA VAL A 119 -9.78 12.23 -7.79
C VAL A 119 -8.97 13.47 -7.38
N LEU A 120 -8.23 14.08 -8.32
CA LEU A 120 -7.38 15.24 -8.00
C LEU A 120 -8.13 16.41 -7.38
N PRO A 121 -9.33 16.82 -7.85
CA PRO A 121 -10.08 17.90 -7.22
C PRO A 121 -10.32 17.67 -5.71
N PHE A 122 -10.61 16.44 -5.30
CA PHE A 122 -10.80 16.11 -3.89
C PHE A 122 -9.50 16.25 -3.08
N TYR A 123 -8.42 15.62 -3.55
CA TYR A 123 -7.15 15.62 -2.82
C TYR A 123 -6.48 17.00 -2.78
N LEU A 124 -6.55 17.77 -3.87
CA LEU A 124 -6.04 19.14 -3.92
C LEU A 124 -6.83 20.06 -3.00
N LYS A 125 -8.15 19.90 -2.95
CA LYS A 125 -9.00 20.62 -1.98
C LYS A 125 -8.53 20.33 -0.54
N MET A 126 -8.30 19.06 -0.19
CA MET A 126 -7.81 18.70 1.14
C MET A 126 -6.45 19.30 1.46
N LEU A 127 -5.50 19.23 0.52
CA LEU A 127 -4.13 19.70 0.76
C LEU A 127 -3.97 21.22 0.73
N ASN A 128 -4.68 21.91 -0.16
CA ASN A 128 -4.51 23.36 -0.35
C ASN A 128 -5.46 24.21 0.48
N HIS A 129 -6.51 23.62 1.04
CA HIS A 129 -7.55 24.33 1.79
C HIS A 129 -7.87 23.67 3.13
N SER A 130 -6.96 22.86 3.70
CA SER A 130 -7.17 22.22 5.01
C SER A 130 -7.47 23.23 6.13
N ASP A 131 -6.93 24.45 6.04
CA ASP A 131 -7.18 25.58 6.93
C ASP A 131 -8.63 26.08 6.91
N GLU A 132 -9.33 25.90 5.80
CA GLU A 132 -10.74 26.25 5.64
C GLU A 132 -11.66 25.08 6.03
N LEU A 133 -11.15 23.85 5.93
CA LEU A 133 -11.92 22.62 6.06
C LEU A 133 -11.89 22.05 7.48
N PHE A 134 -10.79 22.27 8.20
CA PHE A 134 -10.57 21.74 9.54
C PHE A 134 -10.38 22.88 10.54
N THR A 135 -10.81 22.66 11.78
CA THR A 135 -10.62 23.65 12.86
C THR A 135 -9.59 23.15 13.86
N ALA A 136 -8.60 23.98 14.20
CA ALA A 136 -7.63 23.70 15.26
C ALA A 136 -8.21 23.86 16.69
N LYS A 137 -9.50 24.19 16.81
CA LYS A 137 -10.14 24.39 18.12
C LYS A 137 -10.26 23.04 18.83
N PRO A 138 -9.72 22.90 20.05
CA PRO A 138 -10.02 21.75 20.88
C PRO A 138 -11.53 21.63 21.03
N ILE A 139 -12.10 20.43 20.87
CA ILE A 139 -13.52 20.20 21.11
C ILE A 139 -13.80 20.49 22.60
N VAL A 140 -14.29 21.68 22.89
CA VAL A 140 -14.73 22.08 24.23
C VAL A 140 -16.06 21.35 24.48
N GLY A 141 -16.00 20.17 25.09
CA GLY A 141 -17.21 19.43 25.48
C GLY A 141 -17.07 17.91 25.55
N GLY A 142 -16.05 17.32 24.92
CA GLY A 142 -15.61 15.97 25.27
C GLY A 142 -14.85 16.06 26.59
N VAL A 143 -15.25 15.31 27.60
CA VAL A 143 -14.71 15.39 28.97
C VAL A 143 -13.18 15.24 28.99
N SER A 144 -12.46 16.37 28.95
CA SER A 144 -11.09 16.49 29.43
C SER A 144 -11.15 17.08 30.83
N THR A 145 -11.53 16.25 31.80
CA THR A 145 -11.30 16.58 33.21
C THR A 145 -9.89 16.14 33.58
N ARG A 146 -8.90 17.00 33.36
CA ARG A 146 -7.94 17.30 34.44
C ARG A 146 -7.30 18.66 34.23
N ARG A 147 -7.45 19.49 35.25
CA ARG A 147 -6.69 20.72 35.51
C ARG A 147 -5.20 20.47 35.28
N ASP A 148 -4.54 21.48 34.73
CA ASP A 148 -3.11 21.74 34.85
C ASP A 148 -2.54 21.21 36.16
N THR A 149 -1.78 20.12 36.09
CA THR A 149 -0.76 19.86 37.09
C THR A 149 0.49 20.56 36.60
N ARG A 150 0.80 21.69 37.25
CA ARG A 150 2.12 22.32 37.18
C ARG A 150 3.20 21.31 37.52
N ASP A 151 4.39 21.54 36.96
CA ASP A 151 5.63 20.82 37.23
C ASP A 151 5.80 20.45 38.71
N GLY A 152 6.00 19.16 39.02
CA GLY A 152 6.59 18.76 40.31
C GLY A 152 6.05 17.51 41.02
N ASP A 153 4.94 16.89 40.63
CA ASP A 153 4.33 15.84 41.47
C ASP A 153 4.74 14.40 41.10
N VAL A 154 5.33 13.75 42.11
CA VAL A 154 5.77 12.34 42.18
C VAL A 154 4.61 11.36 41.87
N PRO A 155 4.83 10.21 41.21
CA PRO A 155 3.76 9.25 40.93
C PRO A 155 3.22 8.65 42.25
N PRO A 156 1.90 8.53 42.44
CA PRO A 156 1.36 7.93 43.65
C PRO A 156 1.63 6.42 43.68
N THR A 157 2.09 5.97 44.85
CA THR A 157 2.28 4.57 45.20
C THR A 157 0.94 3.83 45.31
N LYS A 158 1.00 2.52 45.00
CA LYS A 158 -0.07 1.54 45.07
C LYS A 158 -0.88 1.65 46.37
N THR A 159 -2.21 1.78 46.27
CA THR A 159 -3.13 1.40 47.34
C THR A 159 -3.89 0.13 46.99
N ARG A 160 -4.23 -0.58 48.06
CA ARG A 160 -4.81 -1.91 48.18
C ARG A 160 -6.32 -1.74 48.44
N ASP A 161 -7.09 -2.71 47.96
CA ASP A 161 -8.50 -3.01 48.27
C ASP A 161 -9.61 -2.16 47.59
N GLY A 162 -10.44 -2.86 46.80
CA GLY A 162 -11.89 -2.61 46.63
C GLY A 162 -12.36 -1.53 45.66
N ASP A 163 -12.93 -1.96 44.53
CA ASP A 163 -13.95 -1.28 43.70
C ASP A 163 -13.68 0.12 43.17
N ILE A 164 -13.02 0.22 42.01
CA ILE A 164 -13.52 0.75 40.71
C ILE A 164 -12.57 0.16 39.64
N PRO A 165 -13.02 -0.44 38.52
CA PRO A 165 -12.10 -0.81 37.44
C PRO A 165 -11.36 0.46 37.00
N PRO A 166 -10.02 0.43 36.85
CA PRO A 166 -9.27 1.61 36.43
C PRO A 166 -9.91 2.15 35.16
N THR A 167 -10.29 3.42 35.23
CA THR A 167 -10.71 4.23 34.10
C THR A 167 -9.82 3.89 32.90
N VAL A 168 -10.46 3.67 31.77
CA VAL A 168 -9.92 3.38 30.44
C VAL A 168 -8.45 3.80 30.33
N PRO A 169 -7.51 2.89 29.96
CA PRO A 169 -6.10 3.20 29.80
C PRO A 169 -5.93 4.52 29.08
N ASP A 170 -5.10 5.40 29.63
CA ASP A 170 -4.77 6.73 29.10
C ASP A 170 -4.82 6.72 27.58
N ALA A 171 -5.81 7.43 27.01
CA ALA A 171 -5.73 7.86 25.63
C ALA A 171 -4.33 8.45 25.43
N HIS A 172 -3.60 8.04 24.40
CA HIS A 172 -2.33 8.69 24.07
C HIS A 172 -2.61 10.19 23.94
N ARG A 173 -2.19 10.97 24.94
CA ARG A 173 -2.27 12.43 24.90
C ARG A 173 -1.13 12.88 24.02
N TRP A 174 -1.44 13.28 22.80
CA TRP A 174 -0.46 13.85 21.89
C TRP A 174 -0.17 15.29 22.33
N GLY A 175 1.11 15.64 22.35
CA GLY A 175 1.51 17.03 22.58
C GLY A 175 0.93 17.95 21.50
N LYS A 176 0.82 19.25 21.82
CA LYS A 176 0.28 20.25 20.88
C LYS A 176 1.02 20.28 19.55
N GLU A 177 2.29 19.90 19.57
CA GLU A 177 3.17 19.81 18.41
C GLU A 177 2.73 18.78 17.36
N TRP A 178 1.80 17.88 17.68
CA TRP A 178 1.23 16.92 16.72
C TRP A 178 -0.18 17.31 16.25
N LEU A 179 -0.79 18.35 16.81
CA LEU A 179 -2.15 18.76 16.43
C LEU A 179 -2.12 19.68 15.21
N PHE A 180 -3.19 19.64 14.41
CA PHE A 180 -3.45 20.63 13.37
C PHE A 180 -3.40 22.05 13.95
N GLN A 181 -2.69 22.95 13.29
CA GLN A 181 -2.57 24.34 13.73
C GLN A 181 -3.53 25.26 12.97
N GLU A 182 -3.99 26.34 13.61
CA GLU A 182 -4.87 27.30 12.94
C GLU A 182 -4.18 27.93 11.73
N GLY A 183 -4.85 27.92 10.58
CA GLY A 183 -4.30 28.42 9.31
C GLY A 183 -3.33 27.46 8.60
N GLU A 184 -3.20 26.22 9.06
CA GLU A 184 -2.29 25.25 8.46
C GLU A 184 -2.85 24.62 7.17
N LYS A 185 -2.00 24.57 6.14
CA LYS A 185 -2.22 23.85 4.88
C LYS A 185 -1.42 22.55 4.81
N GLY A 186 -1.80 21.66 3.91
CA GLY A 186 -1.09 20.39 3.64
C GLY A 186 -1.42 19.29 4.64
N PHE A 187 -2.29 19.60 5.59
CA PHE A 187 -2.78 18.65 6.56
C PHE A 187 -3.86 17.79 5.91
N VAL A 188 -3.73 16.49 6.08
CA VAL A 188 -4.78 15.53 5.75
C VAL A 188 -5.02 14.69 6.99
N PRO A 189 -6.25 14.68 7.55
CA PRO A 189 -6.53 13.86 8.70
C PRO A 189 -6.46 12.39 8.30
N TYR A 190 -6.06 11.55 9.25
CA TYR A 190 -6.12 10.09 9.03
C TYR A 190 -7.57 9.58 8.99
N PHE A 191 -8.52 10.36 9.52
CA PHE A 191 -9.95 10.04 9.43
C PHE A 191 -10.85 11.24 9.17
N TRP A 192 -12.01 10.96 8.57
CA TRP A 192 -13.13 11.87 8.42
C TRP A 192 -14.44 11.07 8.56
N ASP A 193 -15.41 11.56 9.33
CA ASP A 193 -16.80 11.09 9.29
C ASP A 193 -17.73 12.00 8.44
N ASP A 194 -18.28 11.50 7.32
CA ASP A 194 -19.42 12.11 6.62
C ASP A 194 -20.75 11.34 6.75
N GLY A 195 -20.77 10.28 7.56
CA GLY A 195 -21.86 9.33 7.71
C GLY A 195 -22.00 8.32 6.55
N GLY A 196 -21.08 8.34 5.58
CA GLY A 196 -21.07 7.47 4.40
C GLY A 196 -20.24 6.19 4.53
N SER A 197 -19.47 6.03 5.61
CA SER A 197 -18.76 4.80 5.94
C SER A 197 -18.86 4.47 7.43
N VAL A 198 -18.42 3.26 7.80
CA VAL A 198 -18.31 2.84 9.21
C VAL A 198 -16.91 2.29 9.49
N SER A 199 -16.42 2.44 10.72
CA SER A 199 -15.13 1.87 11.10
C SER A 199 -15.24 0.34 11.22
N TYR A 200 -14.16 -0.35 10.86
CA TYR A 200 -14.06 -1.79 11.01
C TYR A 200 -14.25 -2.23 12.47
N GLU A 201 -13.73 -1.46 13.44
CA GLU A 201 -13.88 -1.71 14.87
C GLU A 201 -15.34 -1.65 15.31
N ARG A 202 -16.12 -0.66 14.86
CA ARG A 202 -17.57 -0.57 15.17
C ARG A 202 -18.29 -1.83 14.70
N ARG A 203 -17.87 -2.36 13.56
CA ARG A 203 -18.49 -3.53 12.94
C ARG A 203 -18.17 -4.83 13.68
N HIS A 204 -16.97 -4.95 14.24
CA HIS A 204 -16.50 -6.19 14.87
C HIS A 204 -16.59 -6.18 16.39
N SER A 205 -16.53 -5.01 17.03
CA SER A 205 -16.56 -4.85 18.49
C SER A 205 -17.86 -4.20 18.96
N LYS A 206 -18.60 -4.90 19.82
CA LYS A 206 -19.75 -4.35 20.56
C LYS A 206 -19.33 -3.64 21.86
N LYS A 207 -18.04 -3.63 22.19
CA LYS A 207 -17.54 -2.97 23.40
C LYS A 207 -17.59 -1.45 23.22
N PRO A 208 -17.82 -0.69 24.30
CA PRO A 208 -17.58 0.75 24.29
C PRO A 208 -16.20 0.98 23.72
N LEU A 209 -16.22 1.75 22.65
CA LEU A 209 -15.07 2.14 21.90
C LEU A 209 -14.17 2.96 22.93
N GLY A 210 -12.85 2.65 23.07
CA GLY A 210 -11.87 3.37 23.92
C GLY A 210 -11.18 4.56 23.23
N ALA A 211 -10.49 5.46 23.94
CA ALA A 211 -10.17 6.83 23.50
C ALA A 211 -9.31 7.09 22.21
N PHE A 212 -9.10 6.11 21.34
CA PHE A 212 -8.41 6.22 20.06
C PHE A 212 -9.29 6.46 18.83
N GLN A 213 -10.55 6.82 18.99
CA GLN A 213 -11.55 6.41 18.01
C GLN A 213 -12.20 7.53 17.25
N CYS A 214 -12.14 7.41 15.94
CA CYS A 214 -13.10 7.94 14.99
C CYS A 214 -14.50 7.78 15.56
N VAL A 215 -15.08 8.88 16.05
CA VAL A 215 -16.46 8.89 16.52
C VAL A 215 -17.29 9.11 15.26
N ASP A 216 -18.08 8.10 14.92
CA ASP A 216 -19.12 8.19 13.89
C ASP A 216 -20.26 9.05 14.46
N ASN A 217 -20.00 10.36 14.58
CA ASN A 217 -20.89 11.36 15.14
C ASN A 217 -22.19 11.45 14.32
N LEU A 218 -22.08 11.18 13.02
CA LEU A 218 -23.17 11.30 12.08
C LEU A 218 -23.93 9.99 11.94
N ALA A 219 -23.29 8.82 11.86
CA ALA A 219 -23.88 7.48 11.92
C ALA A 219 -25.32 7.41 11.38
N ASN A 220 -25.48 7.58 10.06
CA ASN A 220 -26.77 7.60 9.32
C ASN A 220 -27.61 8.88 9.46
N LYS A 221 -27.08 9.92 10.09
CA LYS A 221 -27.71 11.24 10.14
C LYS A 221 -27.15 12.10 9.01
N PRO A 222 -27.97 12.97 8.40
CA PRO A 222 -27.47 13.97 7.45
C PRO A 222 -26.39 14.83 8.10
N ASN A 223 -25.37 15.23 7.32
CA ASN A 223 -24.43 16.30 7.65
C ASN A 223 -24.82 17.59 6.92
N PRO A 224 -25.96 18.25 7.25
CA PRO A 224 -26.48 19.37 6.47
C PRO A 224 -25.57 20.61 6.52
N ASN A 225 -24.68 20.66 7.50
CA ASN A 225 -23.74 21.75 7.68
C ASN A 225 -22.36 21.45 7.06
N HIS A 226 -22.17 20.24 6.52
CA HIS A 226 -20.90 19.75 6.00
C HIS A 226 -19.72 19.99 6.95
N LEU A 227 -19.98 19.90 8.27
CA LEU A 227 -18.94 20.09 9.29
C LEU A 227 -18.06 18.86 9.30
N LEU A 228 -16.75 19.07 9.20
CA LEU A 228 -15.76 18.00 9.28
C LEU A 228 -15.38 17.84 10.75
N ASP A 229 -15.62 16.68 11.34
CA ASP A 229 -15.02 16.30 12.62
C ASP A 229 -13.93 15.26 12.34
N GLY A 230 -12.71 15.59 12.72
CA GLY A 230 -11.50 14.87 12.37
C GLY A 230 -10.42 15.12 13.41
N TYR A 231 -9.81 14.05 13.88
CA TYR A 231 -8.63 14.11 14.73
C TYR A 231 -7.49 13.45 13.97
N SER A 232 -6.38 14.17 13.80
CA SER A 232 -5.16 13.57 13.27
C SER A 232 -4.18 13.43 14.41
N LEU A 233 -3.44 12.33 14.41
CA LEU A 233 -2.32 12.06 15.33
C LEU A 233 -1.09 12.93 14.99
N GLY A 234 -1.31 14.07 14.34
CA GLY A 234 -0.37 14.63 13.38
C GLY A 234 -0.32 13.72 12.15
N SER A 235 -0.33 14.32 10.95
CA SER A 235 -0.31 13.62 9.65
C SER A 235 0.36 12.23 9.70
N SER A 236 -0.30 11.18 9.23
CA SER A 236 0.34 9.85 9.20
C SER A 236 1.59 9.89 8.32
N ASN A 237 2.73 9.41 8.82
CA ASN A 237 3.96 9.29 8.03
C ASN A 237 3.70 8.46 6.76
N HIS A 238 2.84 7.45 6.86
CA HIS A 238 2.48 6.58 5.75
C HIS A 238 1.67 7.35 4.71
N MET A 239 0.53 7.92 5.13
CA MET A 239 -0.33 8.74 4.28
C MET A 239 0.42 9.88 3.57
N ALA A 240 1.33 10.55 4.26
CA ALA A 240 2.12 11.62 3.69
C ALA A 240 3.06 11.15 2.57
N GLN A 241 3.57 9.92 2.65
CA GLN A 241 4.37 9.32 1.59
C GLN A 241 3.50 8.93 0.40
N ASP A 242 2.32 8.36 0.62
CA ASP A 242 1.34 8.03 -0.43
C ASP A 242 0.91 9.27 -1.22
N LEU A 243 0.56 10.34 -0.50
CA LEU A 243 0.26 11.64 -1.10
C LEU A 243 1.46 12.20 -1.86
N GLY A 244 2.67 12.03 -1.33
CA GLY A 244 3.90 12.40 -2.01
C GLY A 244 4.03 11.73 -3.37
N VAL A 245 3.81 10.41 -3.44
CA VAL A 245 3.84 9.64 -4.71
C VAL A 245 2.79 10.19 -5.67
N MET A 246 1.54 10.34 -5.22
CA MET A 246 0.45 10.88 -6.03
C MET A 246 0.81 12.27 -6.61
N LEU A 247 1.26 13.20 -5.76
CA LEU A 247 1.60 14.56 -6.16
C LEU A 247 2.75 14.60 -7.16
N GLN A 248 3.81 13.81 -6.93
CA GLN A 248 4.93 13.71 -7.86
C GLN A 248 4.48 13.20 -9.23
N LEU A 249 3.76 12.07 -9.26
CA LEU A 249 3.37 11.46 -10.52
C LEU A 249 2.38 12.31 -11.30
N ALA A 250 1.37 12.87 -10.62
CA ALA A 250 0.39 13.77 -11.23
C ALA A 250 1.06 15.06 -11.72
N TRP A 251 1.92 15.70 -10.92
CA TRP A 251 2.62 16.91 -11.37
C TRP A 251 3.45 16.66 -12.62
N LEU A 252 4.22 15.57 -12.64
CA LEU A 252 5.00 15.16 -13.81
C LEU A 252 4.12 14.89 -15.05
N LEU A 253 2.85 14.51 -14.87
CA LEU A 253 1.93 14.27 -15.98
C LEU A 253 1.46 15.58 -16.62
N PHE A 254 1.23 16.62 -15.82
CA PHE A 254 0.62 17.87 -16.29
C PHE A 254 1.62 19.01 -16.55
N LYS A 255 2.83 18.96 -15.98
CA LYS A 255 3.80 20.08 -16.01
C LYS A 255 4.15 20.61 -17.41
N ASP A 256 4.18 19.74 -18.41
CA ASP A 256 4.57 20.10 -19.79
C ASP A 256 3.35 20.23 -20.71
N SER A 257 2.13 20.13 -20.18
CA SER A 257 0.93 20.20 -21.00
C SER A 257 0.75 21.59 -21.59
N PRO A 258 0.43 21.71 -22.89
CA PRO A 258 0.14 23.00 -23.51
C PRO A 258 -1.25 23.53 -23.14
N ALA A 259 -2.16 22.70 -22.62
CA ALA A 259 -3.52 23.07 -22.27
C ALA A 259 -3.58 23.90 -20.98
N ASP A 260 -4.38 24.96 -20.96
CA ASP A 260 -4.39 25.91 -19.84
C ASP A 260 -4.99 25.31 -18.57
N GLU A 261 -5.98 24.44 -18.71
CA GLU A 261 -6.57 23.67 -17.61
C GLU A 261 -5.54 22.74 -16.94
N ASP A 262 -4.69 22.08 -17.74
CA ASP A 262 -3.64 21.19 -17.24
C ASP A 262 -2.53 22.01 -16.56
N LYS A 263 -2.16 23.17 -17.11
CA LYS A 263 -1.17 24.08 -16.46
C LYS A 263 -1.67 24.56 -15.11
N LYS A 264 -2.96 24.93 -15.02
CA LYS A 264 -3.58 25.31 -13.75
C LYS A 264 -3.50 24.17 -12.75
N LEU A 265 -3.84 22.95 -13.19
CA LEU A 265 -3.77 21.77 -12.35
C LEU A 265 -2.33 21.45 -11.89
N ALA A 266 -1.34 21.61 -12.77
CA ALA A 266 0.07 21.47 -12.42
C ALA A 266 0.51 22.49 -11.35
N ALA A 267 0.01 23.72 -11.41
CA ALA A 267 0.27 24.73 -10.38
C ALA A 267 -0.37 24.37 -9.04
N GLU A 268 -1.62 23.89 -9.02
CA GLU A 268 -2.30 23.44 -7.80
C GLU A 268 -1.59 22.22 -7.17
N LEU A 269 -1.09 21.29 -7.99
CA LEU A 269 -0.29 20.15 -7.56
C LEU A 269 1.05 20.58 -6.93
N ALA A 270 1.71 21.59 -7.51
CA ALA A 270 2.93 22.16 -6.97
C ALA A 270 2.68 22.83 -5.60
N GLU A 271 1.58 23.58 -5.48
CA GLU A 271 1.15 24.17 -4.21
C GLU A 271 0.86 23.09 -3.15
N ALA A 272 0.17 22.03 -3.55
CA ALA A 272 -0.12 20.91 -2.66
C ALA A 272 1.14 20.17 -2.19
N ALA A 273 2.12 19.99 -3.06
CA ALA A 273 3.43 19.43 -2.71
C ALA A 273 4.17 20.30 -1.69
N LYS A 274 4.15 21.63 -1.88
CA LYS A 274 4.71 22.59 -0.91
C LYS A 274 4.00 22.48 0.43
N ASN A 275 2.67 22.56 0.43
CA ASN A 275 1.86 22.54 1.65
C ASN A 275 2.09 21.24 2.43
N LEU A 276 2.09 20.09 1.76
CA LEU A 276 2.38 18.79 2.37
C LEU A 276 3.78 18.78 2.99
N HIS A 277 4.81 19.24 2.26
CA HIS A 277 6.18 19.33 2.78
C HIS A 277 6.27 20.21 4.03
N GLU A 278 5.69 21.41 4.01
CA GLU A 278 5.73 22.34 5.13
C GLU A 278 4.99 21.81 6.37
N CYS A 279 3.82 21.21 6.17
CA CYS A 279 3.08 20.51 7.24
C CYS A 279 3.95 19.42 7.87
N ARG A 280 4.59 18.58 7.06
CA ARG A 280 5.46 17.50 7.56
C ARG A 280 6.64 18.01 8.36
N MET A 281 7.33 19.04 7.85
CA MET A 281 8.46 19.63 8.54
C MET A 281 8.06 20.25 9.89
N ARG A 282 6.84 20.77 10.03
CA ARG A 282 6.31 21.33 11.28
C ARG A 282 6.05 20.27 12.35
N HIS A 283 5.53 19.11 11.95
CA HIS A 283 4.97 18.13 12.89
C HIS A 283 5.84 16.89 13.16
N HIS A 284 6.44 16.30 12.12
CA HIS A 284 7.10 15.00 12.23
C HIS A 284 8.51 14.97 11.61
N GLY A 285 8.93 16.10 11.02
CA GLY A 285 10.22 16.25 10.38
C GLY A 285 10.28 15.67 8.98
N TYR A 286 11.50 15.27 8.62
CA TYR A 286 11.91 15.00 7.26
C TYR A 286 11.41 13.64 6.74
N ILE A 287 10.70 13.64 5.62
CA ILE A 287 10.32 12.44 4.85
C ILE A 287 10.72 12.64 3.38
N PRO A 288 11.58 11.77 2.81
CA PRO A 288 12.04 11.89 1.42
C PRO A 288 10.90 12.05 0.39
N MET A 289 9.85 11.24 0.51
CA MET A 289 8.73 11.24 -0.44
C MET A 289 7.83 12.49 -0.32
N CYS A 290 7.96 13.29 0.74
CA CYS A 290 7.32 14.61 0.83
C CYS A 290 8.24 15.72 0.31
N VAL A 291 9.56 15.51 0.31
CA VAL A 291 10.55 16.49 -0.16
C VAL A 291 10.72 16.42 -1.67
N ALA A 292 10.82 15.22 -2.24
CA ALA A 292 11.06 15.04 -3.68
C ALA A 292 10.00 15.72 -4.58
N PRO A 293 8.68 15.60 -4.33
CA PRO A 293 7.67 16.26 -5.16
C PRO A 293 7.82 17.79 -5.12
N TRP A 294 8.05 18.37 -3.94
CA TRP A 294 8.23 19.81 -3.81
C TRP A 294 9.55 20.29 -4.42
N ALA A 295 10.64 19.55 -4.24
CA ALA A 295 11.93 19.85 -4.85
C ALA A 295 11.85 19.84 -6.39
N LEU A 296 11.14 18.88 -6.97
CA LEU A 296 10.86 18.85 -8.42
C LEU A 296 10.02 20.04 -8.86
N ALA A 297 8.88 20.28 -8.21
CA ALA A 297 7.94 21.31 -8.62
C ALA A 297 8.49 22.74 -8.48
N SER A 298 9.37 22.97 -7.50
CA SER A 298 10.05 24.25 -7.28
C SER A 298 11.38 24.40 -8.03
N GLY A 299 11.91 23.32 -8.62
CA GLY A 299 13.26 23.30 -9.17
C GLY A 299 14.36 23.51 -8.11
N SER A 300 14.09 23.23 -6.83
CA SER A 300 15.02 23.50 -5.74
C SER A 300 16.09 22.43 -5.60
N ALA A 301 17.29 22.74 -6.11
CA ALA A 301 18.50 21.92 -5.93
C ALA A 301 18.85 21.72 -4.44
N GLU A 302 18.61 22.72 -3.58
CA GLU A 302 18.88 22.63 -2.15
C GLU A 302 18.00 21.56 -1.48
N LEU A 303 16.70 21.54 -1.82
CA LEU A 303 15.79 20.51 -1.31
C LEU A 303 16.11 19.14 -1.89
N MET A 304 16.43 19.07 -3.19
CA MET A 304 16.74 17.81 -3.85
C MET A 304 18.00 17.14 -3.27
N LYS A 305 18.99 17.92 -2.80
CA LYS A 305 20.17 17.41 -2.08
C LYS A 305 19.82 16.70 -0.76
N ARG A 306 18.63 16.92 -0.19
CA ARG A 306 18.18 16.25 1.04
C ARG A 306 17.59 14.86 0.75
N VAL A 307 17.01 14.64 -0.43
CA VAL A 307 16.46 13.33 -0.87
C VAL A 307 17.57 12.28 -0.86
N PRO A 308 17.41 11.05 -0.33
CA PRO A 308 18.48 10.06 -0.27
C PRO A 308 19.11 9.79 -1.63
N ASP A 309 20.43 9.61 -1.65
CA ASP A 309 21.20 9.43 -2.88
C ASP A 309 20.90 8.07 -3.55
N PRO A 310 20.35 8.05 -4.77
CA PRO A 310 20.08 6.80 -5.49
C PRO A 310 21.36 6.09 -5.99
N ASP A 311 22.51 6.75 -5.95
CA ASP A 311 23.82 6.15 -6.28
C ASP A 311 24.63 5.75 -5.03
N ASP A 312 24.00 5.75 -3.85
CA ASP A 312 24.65 5.29 -2.62
C ASP A 312 25.11 3.83 -2.78
N LYS A 313 26.42 3.60 -2.57
CA LYS A 313 27.05 2.28 -2.62
C LYS A 313 26.41 1.29 -1.64
N ALA A 314 25.73 1.76 -0.58
CA ALA A 314 24.97 0.92 0.32
C ALA A 314 23.82 0.18 -0.40
N LEU A 315 23.23 0.76 -1.45
CA LEU A 315 22.17 0.14 -2.25
C LEU A 315 22.71 -1.05 -3.07
N TRP A 316 23.99 -1.04 -3.41
CA TRP A 316 24.68 -2.17 -4.07
C TRP A 316 24.92 -3.36 -3.12
N ASN A 317 24.78 -3.17 -1.81
CA ASN A 317 24.95 -4.25 -0.84
C ASN A 317 23.64 -5.04 -0.67
N PRO A 318 23.65 -6.38 -0.81
CA PRO A 318 22.47 -7.21 -0.60
C PRO A 318 22.15 -7.21 0.89
N SER A 319 21.23 -6.32 1.27
CA SER A 319 20.74 -6.10 2.62
C SER A 319 19.26 -5.73 2.57
N ASN A 320 18.42 -6.53 3.19
CA ASN A 320 16.98 -6.31 3.36
C ASN A 320 16.40 -7.29 4.40
N HIS A 321 15.08 -7.46 4.43
CA HIS A 321 14.45 -8.41 5.35
C HIS A 321 14.90 -9.86 5.12
N TYR A 322 15.19 -10.23 3.87
CA TYR A 322 15.64 -11.58 3.53
C TYR A 322 16.99 -11.89 4.16
N THR A 323 17.92 -10.93 4.12
CA THR A 323 19.26 -11.11 4.69
C THR A 323 19.22 -11.16 6.21
N LYS A 324 18.48 -10.24 6.81
CA LYS A 324 18.26 -10.16 8.26
C LYS A 324 17.60 -11.41 8.81
N ALA A 325 16.64 -11.99 8.08
CA ALA A 325 15.92 -13.17 8.53
C ALA A 325 16.75 -14.46 8.43
N LEU A 326 17.63 -14.57 7.44
CA LEU A 326 18.27 -15.84 7.09
C LEU A 326 19.77 -15.92 7.39
N TYR A 327 20.46 -14.79 7.52
CA TYR A 327 21.93 -14.76 7.65
C TYR A 327 22.41 -13.83 8.75
N ASP A 328 21.85 -12.62 8.84
CA ASP A 328 22.27 -11.62 9.83
C ASP A 328 21.43 -11.70 11.13
N PHE A 329 20.72 -12.81 11.36
CA PHE A 329 19.81 -12.94 12.49
C PHE A 329 20.58 -13.07 13.82
N GLU A 330 20.06 -12.44 14.87
CA GLU A 330 20.49 -12.68 16.25
C GLU A 330 19.84 -13.98 16.76
N PRO A 331 20.60 -14.96 17.26
CA PRO A 331 20.04 -16.21 17.76
C PRO A 331 18.96 -16.00 18.82
N GLY A 332 17.83 -16.67 18.66
CA GLY A 332 16.68 -16.59 19.55
C GLY A 332 15.70 -15.45 19.24
N LYS A 333 16.11 -14.44 18.46
CA LYS A 333 15.31 -13.24 18.17
C LYS A 333 14.38 -13.45 16.98
N PRO A 334 13.07 -13.18 17.12
CA PRO A 334 12.15 -13.21 16.00
C PRO A 334 12.28 -11.95 15.14
N TYR A 335 12.22 -12.12 13.83
CA TYR A 335 12.20 -11.08 12.81
C TYR A 335 10.86 -11.11 12.09
N SER A 336 10.17 -9.97 12.05
CA SER A 336 8.92 -9.87 11.30
C SER A 336 9.22 -9.69 9.81
N LEU A 337 8.49 -10.45 9.00
CA LEU A 337 8.49 -10.32 7.56
C LEU A 337 7.81 -9.01 7.14
N PRO A 338 8.26 -8.33 6.07
CA PRO A 338 7.63 -7.11 5.60
C PRO A 338 6.15 -7.37 5.31
N GLY A 339 5.31 -6.39 5.66
CA GLY A 339 3.87 -6.44 5.39
C GLY A 339 3.52 -5.98 3.98
N PHE A 340 4.26 -5.01 3.47
CA PHE A 340 4.02 -4.28 2.21
C PHE A 340 5.32 -4.03 1.44
N ALA A 341 5.18 -3.62 0.18
CA ALA A 341 6.32 -3.16 -0.63
C ALA A 341 6.41 -1.62 -0.71
N ASP A 342 5.71 -0.89 0.17
CA ASP A 342 5.60 0.58 0.10
C ASP A 342 6.97 1.25 0.19
N ASP A 343 7.82 0.80 1.11
CA ASP A 343 9.18 1.32 1.26
C ASP A 343 10.00 1.16 -0.04
N GLN A 344 9.78 0.06 -0.80
CA GLN A 344 10.42 -0.13 -2.10
C GLN A 344 9.86 0.84 -3.14
N GLN A 345 8.55 1.08 -3.14
CA GLN A 345 7.92 2.04 -4.04
C GLN A 345 8.36 3.48 -3.75
N TYR A 346 8.41 3.89 -2.47
CA TYR A 346 8.90 5.21 -2.07
C TYR A 346 10.36 5.39 -2.49
N LEU A 347 11.23 4.41 -2.17
CA LEU A 347 12.65 4.43 -2.54
C LEU A 347 12.83 4.60 -4.04
N TYR A 348 12.05 3.86 -4.84
CA TYR A 348 12.08 3.98 -6.28
C TYR A 348 11.69 5.39 -6.74
N TYR A 349 10.52 5.90 -6.34
CA TYR A 349 10.00 7.17 -6.85
C TYR A 349 10.83 8.38 -6.44
N HIS A 350 11.26 8.47 -5.17
CA HIS A 350 12.13 9.58 -4.77
C HIS A 350 13.57 9.40 -5.30
N GLY A 351 14.00 8.15 -5.54
CA GLY A 351 15.29 7.84 -6.15
C GLY A 351 15.39 8.33 -7.59
N ILE A 352 14.41 7.98 -8.44
CA ILE A 352 14.39 8.45 -9.84
C ILE A 352 14.16 9.97 -9.94
N ALA A 353 13.45 10.56 -8.97
CA ALA A 353 13.31 12.01 -8.86
C ALA A 353 14.67 12.69 -8.64
N ARG A 354 15.47 12.20 -7.69
CA ARG A 354 16.81 12.72 -7.43
C ARG A 354 17.78 12.45 -8.59
N ALA A 355 17.63 11.31 -9.26
CA ALA A 355 18.46 10.93 -10.40
C ALA A 355 18.07 11.62 -11.73
N GLY A 356 17.08 12.53 -11.74
CA GLY A 356 16.66 13.25 -12.94
C GLY A 356 16.05 12.34 -14.01
N GLY A 357 15.25 11.34 -13.62
CA GLY A 357 14.57 10.45 -14.57
C GLY A 357 15.44 9.31 -15.09
N THR A 358 16.51 8.97 -14.36
CA THR A 358 17.33 7.79 -14.64
C THR A 358 17.19 6.79 -13.50
N LEU A 359 17.57 5.53 -13.74
CA LEU A 359 17.69 4.51 -12.70
C LEU A 359 19.18 4.17 -12.50
N PRO A 360 19.86 4.80 -11.53
CA PRO A 360 21.26 4.53 -11.23
C PRO A 360 21.51 3.06 -10.89
N ARG A 361 22.72 2.58 -11.18
CA ARG A 361 23.07 1.15 -11.05
C ARG A 361 22.87 0.60 -9.62
N PRO A 362 23.24 1.30 -8.53
CA PRO A 362 22.99 0.81 -7.17
C PRO A 362 21.50 0.66 -6.86
N LEU A 363 20.68 1.66 -7.21
CA LEU A 363 19.23 1.58 -7.05
C LEU A 363 18.62 0.48 -7.92
N ALA A 364 19.06 0.31 -9.18
CA ALA A 364 18.63 -0.75 -10.07
C ALA A 364 18.85 -2.14 -9.44
N PHE A 365 20.04 -2.40 -8.90
CA PHE A 365 20.32 -3.65 -8.20
C PHE A 365 19.42 -3.81 -6.98
N LYS A 366 19.26 -2.78 -6.16
CA LYS A 366 18.41 -2.83 -4.96
C LYS A 366 16.95 -3.17 -5.32
N THR A 367 16.41 -2.58 -6.38
CA THR A 367 15.07 -2.86 -6.90
C THR A 367 14.94 -4.32 -7.31
N ILE A 368 15.90 -4.86 -8.07
CA ILE A 368 15.90 -6.27 -8.49
C ILE A 368 15.99 -7.20 -7.27
N TYR A 369 16.90 -6.89 -6.35
CA TYR A 369 17.16 -7.69 -5.17
C TYR A 369 15.93 -7.77 -4.25
N ASP A 370 15.26 -6.65 -3.97
CA ASP A 370 14.07 -6.63 -3.12
C ASP A 370 12.88 -7.32 -3.80
N ALA A 371 12.67 -7.11 -5.11
CA ALA A 371 11.59 -7.75 -5.87
C ALA A 371 11.69 -9.28 -5.85
N TYR A 372 12.91 -9.82 -5.96
CA TYR A 372 13.17 -11.25 -5.96
C TYR A 372 13.14 -11.85 -4.55
N THR A 373 13.86 -11.24 -3.60
CA THR A 373 14.14 -11.91 -2.32
C THR A 373 13.09 -11.70 -1.24
N HIS A 374 12.33 -10.60 -1.22
CA HIS A 374 11.26 -10.45 -0.23
C HIS A 374 10.18 -11.54 -0.36
N PRO A 375 9.67 -11.87 -1.55
CA PRO A 375 8.67 -12.92 -1.69
C PRO A 375 9.22 -14.33 -1.43
N MET A 376 10.53 -14.55 -1.57
CA MET A 376 11.14 -15.84 -1.19
C MET A 376 10.89 -16.19 0.28
N LEU A 377 10.87 -15.21 1.17
CA LEU A 377 10.55 -15.46 2.57
C LEU A 377 9.12 -15.96 2.76
N PHE A 378 8.18 -15.40 1.99
CA PHE A 378 6.80 -15.88 1.99
C PHE A 378 6.70 -17.29 1.38
N ARG A 379 7.49 -17.59 0.33
CA ARG A 379 7.56 -18.93 -0.25
C ARG A 379 8.07 -19.95 0.78
N MET A 380 9.08 -19.61 1.58
CA MET A 380 9.57 -20.48 2.66
C MET A 380 8.51 -20.77 3.71
N TYR A 381 7.63 -19.81 4.02
CA TYR A 381 6.49 -20.02 4.92
C TYR A 381 5.45 -21.00 4.35
N CYS A 382 5.35 -21.12 3.03
CA CYS A 382 4.25 -21.84 2.37
C CYS A 382 4.41 -23.36 2.27
N ASP A 383 5.44 -23.96 2.87
CA ASP A 383 5.77 -25.39 2.72
C ASP A 383 5.91 -25.78 1.22
N ASP A 384 5.44 -26.98 0.85
CA ASP A 384 5.40 -27.49 -0.53
C ASP A 384 4.18 -26.97 -1.34
N TRP A 385 3.51 -25.91 -0.86
CA TRP A 385 2.34 -25.41 -1.57
C TRP A 385 2.74 -24.70 -2.87
N ASP A 386 2.19 -25.15 -3.99
CA ASP A 386 2.30 -24.50 -5.30
C ASP A 386 1.53 -23.17 -5.30
N VAL A 387 2.08 -22.14 -4.65
CA VAL A 387 1.41 -20.83 -4.51
C VAL A 387 1.33 -20.16 -5.88
N PRO A 388 0.13 -19.78 -6.34
CA PRO A 388 -0.01 -19.00 -7.55
C PRO A 388 0.85 -17.72 -7.50
N PRO A 389 1.44 -17.29 -8.63
CA PRO A 389 2.16 -16.02 -8.69
C PRO A 389 1.23 -14.84 -8.36
N GLY A 390 1.81 -13.78 -7.79
CA GLY A 390 1.08 -12.58 -7.39
C GLY A 390 0.25 -12.72 -6.11
N ILE A 391 0.20 -13.91 -5.49
CA ILE A 391 -0.43 -14.15 -4.19
C ILE A 391 0.63 -14.07 -3.09
N ASN A 392 0.39 -13.24 -2.07
CA ASN A 392 1.37 -13.00 -1.00
C ASN A 392 0.72 -12.84 0.40
N LYS A 393 1.51 -12.55 1.44
CA LYS A 393 1.11 -12.34 2.84
C LYS A 393 0.00 -11.29 3.00
N PHE A 394 -0.90 -11.47 3.98
CA PHE A 394 -1.76 -10.40 4.53
C PHE A 394 -1.09 -9.71 5.73
N ASP A 395 -1.13 -8.39 5.69
CA ASP A 395 -0.45 -7.43 6.59
C ASP A 395 -0.77 -7.56 8.07
N LEU A 396 -2.04 -7.78 8.43
CA LEU A 396 -2.51 -7.83 9.82
C LEU A 396 -1.97 -9.04 10.59
N PHE A 397 -1.28 -9.96 9.92
CA PHE A 397 -0.66 -11.13 10.51
C PHE A 397 0.81 -11.22 10.13
N PRO A 398 1.72 -10.53 10.85
CA PRO A 398 3.14 -10.68 10.60
C PRO A 398 3.54 -12.16 10.70
N TYR A 399 4.14 -12.68 9.63
CA TYR A 399 4.88 -13.92 9.67
C TYR A 399 6.23 -13.64 10.29
N GLN A 400 6.74 -14.57 11.10
CA GLN A 400 8.00 -14.39 11.80
C GLN A 400 9.01 -15.43 11.35
N MET A 401 10.26 -14.97 11.28
CA MET A 401 11.43 -15.81 11.07
C MET A 401 12.23 -15.81 12.37
N LYS A 402 12.73 -16.96 12.79
CA LYS A 402 13.57 -17.10 13.98
C LYS A 402 14.65 -18.13 13.68
N ASP A 403 15.90 -17.79 13.93
CA ASP A 403 17.05 -18.67 13.70
C ASP A 403 17.14 -19.20 12.25
N GLY A 404 16.88 -18.33 11.27
CA GLY A 404 16.97 -18.68 9.84
C GLY A 404 15.79 -19.47 9.27
N LYS A 405 14.70 -19.65 10.02
CA LYS A 405 13.52 -20.44 9.60
C LYS A 405 12.19 -19.77 10.00
N PRO A 406 11.07 -20.08 9.32
CA PRO A 406 9.75 -19.67 9.80
C PRO A 406 9.49 -20.15 11.24
N THR A 407 8.85 -19.31 12.07
CA THR A 407 8.43 -19.71 13.43
C THR A 407 7.32 -20.74 13.43
N ASP A 408 6.53 -20.71 12.37
CA ASP A 408 5.41 -21.57 12.06
C ASP A 408 5.29 -21.67 10.55
N TYR A 409 4.91 -22.83 10.07
CA TYR A 409 4.66 -23.06 8.65
C TYR A 409 3.17 -22.91 8.31
N ARG A 410 2.86 -22.73 7.04
CA ARG A 410 1.49 -22.62 6.55
C ARG A 410 0.64 -23.82 6.98
N SER A 411 1.13 -25.05 6.80
CA SER A 411 0.43 -26.29 7.16
C SER A 411 0.14 -26.41 8.66
N GLU A 412 0.94 -25.77 9.50
CA GLU A 412 0.82 -25.78 10.96
C GLU A 412 -0.19 -24.73 11.46
N ARG A 413 -0.38 -23.65 10.69
CA ARG A 413 -1.16 -22.48 11.11
C ARG A 413 -2.65 -22.69 10.84
N LYS A 414 -3.38 -23.15 11.86
CA LYS A 414 -4.85 -23.26 11.83
C LYS A 414 -5.51 -21.89 12.05
N GLY A 415 -6.47 -21.55 11.19
CA GLY A 415 -7.41 -20.44 11.36
C GLY A 415 -8.53 -20.78 12.36
N PRO A 416 -9.44 -19.82 12.66
CA PRO A 416 -10.49 -19.96 13.67
C PRO A 416 -11.43 -21.15 13.47
N ARG A 417 -11.54 -21.64 12.22
CA ARG A 417 -12.36 -22.81 11.85
C ARG A 417 -11.55 -24.11 11.70
N GLY A 418 -10.29 -24.14 12.16
CA GLY A 418 -9.39 -25.29 12.01
C GLY A 418 -8.84 -25.48 10.59
N THR A 419 -9.17 -24.59 9.64
CA THR A 419 -8.67 -24.57 8.26
C THR A 419 -7.30 -23.91 8.18
N VAL A 420 -6.51 -24.18 7.13
CA VAL A 420 -5.24 -23.47 6.87
C VAL A 420 -5.48 -21.94 6.82
N LYS A 421 -4.57 -21.15 7.40
CA LYS A 421 -4.68 -19.67 7.46
C LYS A 421 -4.74 -19.00 6.08
N PRO A 422 -5.24 -17.74 6.03
CA PRO A 422 -5.30 -16.90 4.83
C PRO A 422 -4.02 -16.82 4.02
N MET A 423 -4.19 -16.57 2.73
CA MET A 423 -3.15 -16.33 1.74
C MET A 423 -3.66 -15.24 0.80
N GLY A 424 -2.81 -14.39 0.25
CA GLY A 424 -3.22 -13.33 -0.65
C GLY A 424 -3.70 -12.08 0.08
N SER A 425 -3.10 -10.95 -0.27
CA SER A 425 -3.54 -9.59 0.07
C SER A 425 -2.95 -8.56 -0.89
N ARG A 426 -3.23 -7.27 -0.63
CA ARG A 426 -2.59 -6.08 -1.24
C ARG A 426 -1.08 -6.17 -1.43
N PHE A 427 -0.34 -6.88 -0.57
CA PHE A 427 1.11 -7.03 -0.74
C PHE A 427 1.53 -7.76 -2.03
N GLY A 428 0.70 -8.70 -2.51
CA GLY A 428 0.98 -9.42 -3.75
C GLY A 428 1.08 -8.47 -4.94
N PRO A 429 0.01 -7.73 -5.27
CA PRO A 429 0.02 -6.70 -6.29
C PRO A 429 1.11 -5.64 -6.12
N GLN A 430 1.41 -5.20 -4.89
CA GLN A 430 2.50 -4.25 -4.63
C GLN A 430 3.86 -4.79 -5.10
N ASN A 431 4.20 -6.02 -4.73
CA ASN A 431 5.45 -6.63 -5.17
C ASN A 431 5.48 -6.85 -6.69
N MET A 432 4.34 -7.09 -7.33
CA MET A 432 4.26 -7.22 -8.79
C MET A 432 4.70 -5.93 -9.50
N ILE A 433 4.42 -4.74 -8.94
CA ILE A 433 4.94 -3.46 -9.45
C ILE A 433 6.48 -3.45 -9.41
N VAL A 434 7.05 -3.81 -8.26
CA VAL A 434 8.52 -3.86 -8.08
C VAL A 434 9.16 -4.89 -9.02
N CYS A 435 8.48 -6.01 -9.29
CA CYS A 435 8.92 -6.97 -10.30
C CYS A 435 8.97 -6.34 -11.71
N GLY A 436 8.01 -5.50 -12.06
CA GLY A 436 7.99 -4.78 -13.33
C GLY A 436 9.19 -3.84 -13.48
N TRP A 437 9.48 -3.03 -12.47
CA TRP A 437 10.68 -2.20 -12.46
C TRP A 437 11.97 -3.01 -12.49
N ALA A 438 12.03 -4.14 -11.76
CA ALA A 438 13.17 -5.03 -11.77
C ALA A 438 13.43 -5.65 -13.16
N LEU A 439 12.39 -6.06 -13.89
CA LEU A 439 12.51 -6.56 -15.26
C LEU A 439 13.03 -5.49 -16.21
N GLN A 440 12.54 -4.26 -16.10
CA GLN A 440 13.05 -3.12 -16.86
C GLN A 440 14.52 -2.81 -16.49
N ALA A 441 14.87 -2.89 -15.21
CA ALA A 441 16.23 -2.67 -14.71
C ALA A 441 17.22 -3.73 -15.23
N LEU A 442 16.84 -5.01 -15.25
CA LEU A 442 17.64 -6.09 -15.84
C LEU A 442 17.88 -5.89 -17.33
N LYS A 443 16.90 -5.33 -18.04
CA LYS A 443 17.06 -4.97 -19.46
C LYS A 443 18.00 -3.77 -19.64
N ALA A 444 17.88 -2.75 -18.81
CA ALA A 444 18.70 -1.53 -18.88
C ALA A 444 20.14 -1.77 -18.41
N HIS A 445 20.36 -2.73 -17.51
CA HIS A 445 21.65 -3.07 -16.92
C HIS A 445 21.94 -4.58 -17.02
N PRO A 446 22.18 -5.14 -18.21
CA PRO A 446 22.42 -6.57 -18.37
C PRO A 446 23.62 -7.06 -17.54
N GLY A 447 23.49 -8.22 -16.89
CA GLY A 447 24.54 -8.83 -16.07
C GLY A 447 24.72 -8.19 -14.69
N ILE A 448 23.91 -7.20 -14.32
CA ILE A 448 23.98 -6.53 -13.00
C ILE A 448 23.83 -7.52 -11.85
N TRP A 449 22.99 -8.55 -12.02
CA TRP A 449 22.78 -9.57 -11.01
C TRP A 449 24.00 -10.48 -10.90
N ASP A 450 24.44 -11.05 -12.03
CA ASP A 450 25.56 -12.00 -12.06
C ASP A 450 26.88 -11.35 -11.64
N GLU A 451 27.13 -10.09 -12.02
CA GLU A 451 28.27 -9.31 -11.54
C GLU A 451 28.26 -9.23 -10.01
N ARG A 452 27.10 -8.91 -9.42
CA ARG A 452 27.01 -8.80 -7.97
C ARG A 452 27.28 -10.15 -7.30
N LEU A 453 26.83 -11.26 -7.88
CA LEU A 453 27.12 -12.61 -7.39
C LEU A 453 28.62 -12.92 -7.41
N GLN A 454 29.34 -12.51 -8.46
CA GLN A 454 30.79 -12.70 -8.55
C GLN A 454 31.55 -11.93 -7.47
N HIS A 455 31.07 -10.73 -7.11
CA HIS A 455 31.65 -9.90 -6.05
C HIS A 455 31.25 -10.33 -4.63
N ALA A 456 30.23 -11.17 -4.46
CA ALA A 456 29.95 -11.79 -3.17
C ALA A 456 31.06 -12.82 -2.88
N THR A 457 31.96 -12.50 -1.94
CA THR A 457 33.04 -13.43 -1.56
C THR A 457 32.47 -14.80 -1.22
N ARG A 458 33.17 -15.89 -1.54
CA ARG A 458 32.79 -17.30 -1.28
C ARG A 458 32.38 -17.66 0.18
N LYS A 459 32.40 -16.70 1.11
CA LYS A 459 31.86 -16.83 2.47
C LYS A 459 30.38 -16.43 2.59
N ASP A 460 29.85 -15.75 1.59
CA ASP A 460 28.47 -15.27 1.51
C ASP A 460 27.63 -16.24 0.65
N LEU A 461 27.63 -17.52 1.05
CA LEU A 461 26.96 -18.64 0.35
C LEU A 461 25.46 -18.67 0.64
N ARG A 462 24.75 -17.57 0.42
CA ARG A 462 23.30 -17.51 0.59
C ARG A 462 22.65 -18.34 -0.55
N PRO A 463 22.11 -19.56 -0.31
CA PRO A 463 21.74 -20.52 -1.35
C PRO A 463 20.83 -20.00 -2.48
N TYR A 464 20.03 -18.95 -2.27
CA TYR A 464 19.15 -18.38 -3.30
C TYR A 464 19.79 -17.27 -4.15
N LEU A 465 20.96 -16.77 -3.73
CA LEU A 465 21.87 -15.98 -4.58
C LEU A 465 22.66 -16.88 -5.56
N THR A 466 22.39 -18.18 -5.62
CA THR A 466 22.97 -19.04 -6.67
C THR A 466 22.15 -19.06 -7.97
N SER A 467 20.98 -18.41 -7.96
CA SER A 467 20.13 -18.26 -9.15
C SER A 467 20.83 -17.37 -10.18
N SER A 468 20.86 -17.80 -11.44
CA SER A 468 21.39 -16.96 -12.52
C SER A 468 20.48 -15.75 -12.76
N GLU A 469 20.99 -14.70 -13.41
CA GLU A 469 20.15 -13.58 -13.85
C GLU A 469 18.95 -14.03 -14.69
N ALA A 470 19.13 -15.08 -15.52
CA ALA A 470 18.06 -15.66 -16.31
C ALA A 470 16.97 -16.31 -15.46
N ASP A 471 17.34 -17.01 -14.37
CA ASP A 471 16.38 -17.60 -13.44
C ASP A 471 15.60 -16.53 -12.67
N VAL A 472 16.29 -15.48 -12.22
CA VAL A 472 15.67 -14.33 -11.56
C VAL A 472 14.69 -13.65 -12.50
N LYS A 473 15.09 -13.40 -13.75
CA LYS A 473 14.21 -12.84 -14.77
C LYS A 473 12.96 -13.68 -14.99
N ALA A 474 13.12 -15.00 -15.19
CA ALA A 474 11.98 -15.90 -15.40
C ALA A 474 11.03 -15.93 -14.20
N TRP A 475 11.58 -15.84 -12.98
CA TRP A 475 10.77 -15.75 -11.77
C TRP A 475 9.99 -14.43 -11.69
N LEU A 476 10.61 -13.31 -12.02
CA LEU A 476 9.95 -11.99 -12.03
C LEU A 476 8.85 -11.92 -13.10
N GLU A 477 9.08 -12.49 -14.29
CA GLU A 477 8.06 -12.63 -15.35
C GLU A 477 6.89 -13.50 -14.89
N ARG A 478 7.17 -14.59 -14.18
CA ARG A 478 6.14 -15.45 -13.58
C ARG A 478 5.33 -14.67 -12.55
N GLU A 479 5.96 -13.98 -11.61
CA GLU A 479 5.25 -13.27 -10.55
C GLU A 479 4.40 -12.12 -11.07
N LEU A 480 4.89 -11.35 -12.05
CA LEU A 480 4.13 -10.25 -12.64
C LEU A 480 3.14 -10.73 -13.71
N GLY A 481 3.63 -11.25 -14.84
CA GLY A 481 2.81 -11.54 -16.01
C GLY A 481 1.80 -12.67 -15.77
N CYS A 482 2.23 -13.75 -15.12
CA CYS A 482 1.29 -14.82 -14.73
C CYS A 482 0.50 -14.45 -13.47
N GLY A 483 1.01 -13.57 -12.61
CA GLY A 483 0.28 -13.05 -11.45
C GLY A 483 -0.94 -12.22 -11.83
N LEU A 484 -0.83 -11.37 -12.86
CA LEU A 484 -1.98 -10.63 -13.41
C LEU A 484 -3.09 -11.59 -13.87
N ARG A 485 -2.72 -12.75 -14.43
CA ARG A 485 -3.67 -13.80 -14.81
C ARG A 485 -4.33 -14.49 -13.61
N THR A 486 -3.58 -14.70 -12.53
CA THR A 486 -4.17 -15.17 -11.26
C THR A 486 -5.25 -14.19 -10.79
N TRP A 487 -4.95 -12.90 -10.80
CA TRP A 487 -5.85 -11.86 -10.29
C TRP A 487 -7.03 -11.56 -11.22
N GLU A 488 -6.89 -11.71 -12.54
CA GLU A 488 -8.02 -11.67 -13.47
C GLU A 488 -9.00 -12.80 -13.18
N ALA A 489 -8.51 -14.04 -13.05
CA ALA A 489 -9.37 -15.17 -12.71
C ALA A 489 -10.01 -15.01 -11.32
N MET A 490 -9.32 -14.39 -10.36
CA MET A 490 -9.89 -14.02 -9.06
C MET A 490 -11.06 -13.03 -9.23
N PHE A 491 -10.84 -11.98 -10.02
CA PHE A 491 -11.83 -10.95 -10.29
C PHE A 491 -13.03 -11.50 -11.04
N ASP A 492 -12.82 -12.40 -12.00
CA ASP A 492 -13.89 -13.10 -12.73
C ASP A 492 -14.72 -14.01 -11.81
N GLU A 493 -14.06 -14.73 -10.90
CA GLU A 493 -14.72 -15.67 -9.98
C GLU A 493 -15.50 -14.95 -8.87
N LYS A 494 -14.93 -13.90 -8.27
CA LYS A 494 -15.52 -13.18 -7.13
C LYS A 494 -16.37 -11.98 -7.54
N GLY A 495 -16.10 -11.40 -8.71
CA GLY A 495 -16.66 -10.12 -9.14
C GLY A 495 -15.99 -8.89 -8.51
N TYR A 496 -14.92 -9.06 -7.73
CA TYR A 496 -14.15 -8.00 -7.07
C TYR A 496 -12.74 -8.50 -6.67
N ILE A 497 -11.84 -7.58 -6.33
CA ILE A 497 -10.53 -7.86 -5.73
C ILE A 497 -10.67 -7.85 -4.21
N PRO A 498 -10.51 -9.02 -3.54
CA PRO A 498 -10.66 -9.12 -2.10
C PRO A 498 -9.45 -8.54 -1.35
N THR A 499 -9.69 -7.93 -0.18
CA THR A 499 -8.63 -7.45 0.73
C THR A 499 -7.68 -8.59 1.16
N SER A 500 -8.23 -9.77 1.44
CA SER A 500 -7.44 -10.96 1.77
C SER A 500 -8.19 -12.26 1.47
N LEU A 501 -7.52 -13.30 0.96
CA LEU A 501 -8.16 -14.59 0.70
C LEU A 501 -8.08 -15.51 1.91
N GLY A 502 -9.21 -16.10 2.28
CA GLY A 502 -9.28 -17.10 3.34
C GLY A 502 -8.97 -16.54 4.73
N SER A 503 -9.17 -15.24 4.96
CA SER A 503 -8.80 -14.59 6.21
C SER A 503 -9.66 -14.96 7.40
N THR A 504 -9.05 -14.89 8.58
CA THR A 504 -9.68 -15.31 9.84
C THR A 504 -10.78 -14.36 10.29
N TYR A 505 -10.83 -13.14 9.75
CA TYR A 505 -11.81 -12.12 10.08
C TYR A 505 -12.77 -11.80 8.93
N ASP A 506 -12.98 -12.74 8.01
CA ASP A 506 -13.92 -12.57 6.89
C ASP A 506 -13.55 -11.38 6.00
N TRP A 507 -12.24 -11.06 5.90
CA TRP A 507 -11.77 -9.97 5.04
C TRP A 507 -11.98 -10.26 3.54
N ASP A 508 -12.24 -11.52 3.20
CA ASP A 508 -12.45 -11.97 1.82
C ASP A 508 -13.72 -11.38 1.19
N LYS A 509 -14.68 -10.88 1.98
CA LYS A 509 -15.88 -10.21 1.45
C LYS A 509 -15.68 -8.73 1.13
N TYR A 510 -14.60 -8.13 1.61
CA TYR A 510 -14.32 -6.71 1.37
C TYR A 510 -13.56 -6.58 0.06
N SER A 511 -14.10 -5.77 -0.84
CA SER A 511 -13.39 -5.23 -2.00
C SER A 511 -12.44 -4.13 -1.51
N ASP A 512 -11.21 -4.11 -2.01
CA ASP A 512 -10.09 -3.27 -1.53
C ASP A 512 -9.55 -2.39 -2.66
N THR A 513 -9.72 -1.06 -2.55
CA THR A 513 -9.22 -0.08 -3.54
C THR A 513 -7.71 -0.17 -3.72
N GLY A 514 -6.93 -0.29 -2.65
CA GLY A 514 -5.49 -0.48 -2.72
C GLY A 514 -5.13 -1.68 -3.59
N GLY A 515 -5.86 -2.79 -3.46
CA GLY A 515 -5.72 -3.96 -4.34
C GLY A 515 -5.85 -3.61 -5.84
N TYR A 516 -6.87 -2.83 -6.22
CA TYR A 516 -7.05 -2.38 -7.61
C TYR A 516 -5.94 -1.43 -8.05
N ALA A 517 -5.58 -0.45 -7.23
CA ALA A 517 -4.56 0.54 -7.53
C ALA A 517 -3.21 -0.13 -7.86
N HIS A 518 -2.82 -1.11 -7.04
CA HIS A 518 -1.56 -1.82 -7.25
C HIS A 518 -1.62 -2.77 -8.45
N LEU A 519 -2.75 -3.43 -8.71
CA LEU A 519 -2.92 -4.25 -9.92
C LEU A 519 -2.89 -3.43 -11.21
N ILE A 520 -3.50 -2.24 -11.21
CA ILE A 520 -3.45 -1.32 -12.35
C ILE A 520 -2.00 -0.85 -12.58
N SER A 521 -1.28 -0.49 -11.52
CA SER A 521 0.13 -0.12 -11.62
C SER A 521 0.99 -1.29 -12.10
N ALA A 522 0.78 -2.50 -11.59
CA ALA A 522 1.49 -3.70 -12.04
C ALA A 522 1.23 -4.00 -13.52
N ALA A 523 -0.03 -3.88 -13.97
CA ALA A 523 -0.40 -4.01 -15.37
C ALA A 523 0.31 -2.97 -16.26
N ALA A 524 0.40 -1.71 -15.81
CA ALA A 524 1.17 -0.68 -16.50
C ALA A 524 2.66 -1.05 -16.62
N GLN A 525 3.28 -1.52 -15.53
CA GLN A 525 4.70 -1.94 -15.58
C GLN A 525 4.93 -3.15 -16.48
N TRP A 526 3.98 -4.09 -16.55
CA TRP A 526 4.03 -5.23 -17.46
C TRP A 526 3.94 -4.78 -18.92
N LEU A 527 3.06 -3.85 -19.24
CA LEU A 527 2.95 -3.27 -20.59
C LEU A 527 4.25 -2.56 -21.01
N LEU A 528 4.84 -1.74 -20.13
CA LEU A 528 6.12 -1.10 -20.42
C LEU A 528 7.22 -2.13 -20.71
N TYR A 529 7.30 -3.19 -19.90
CA TYR A 529 8.25 -4.28 -20.14
C TYR A 529 8.03 -4.97 -21.49
N LEU A 530 6.79 -5.34 -21.83
CA LEU A 530 6.44 -5.96 -23.11
C LEU A 530 6.77 -5.06 -24.31
N GLU A 531 6.56 -3.75 -24.17
CA GLU A 531 6.88 -2.75 -25.20
C GLU A 531 8.36 -2.35 -25.21
N GLY A 532 9.14 -2.89 -24.27
CA GLY A 532 10.56 -2.63 -24.14
C GLY A 532 10.92 -1.20 -23.69
N LYS A 533 9.99 -0.51 -23.04
CA LYS A 533 10.13 0.83 -22.46
C LYS A 533 10.49 0.73 -20.97
N CYS A 534 10.97 1.84 -20.41
CA CYS A 534 11.27 1.96 -18.98
C CYS A 534 10.44 3.07 -18.32
N ASP A 535 9.92 2.79 -17.13
CA ASP A 535 9.03 3.67 -16.37
C ASP A 535 9.68 5.02 -16.03
N TRP A 536 10.94 5.00 -15.57
CA TRP A 536 11.68 6.23 -15.24
C TRP A 536 11.85 7.18 -16.42
N GLU A 537 11.91 6.67 -17.65
CA GLU A 537 12.02 7.49 -18.87
C GLU A 537 10.68 8.12 -19.26
N MET A 538 9.57 7.40 -19.02
CA MET A 538 8.19 7.85 -19.32
C MET A 538 7.73 9.03 -18.46
N HIS A 539 8.42 9.29 -17.35
CA HIS A 539 8.09 10.37 -16.44
C HIS A 539 8.60 11.74 -16.89
N HIS A 540 9.58 11.81 -17.81
CA HIS A 540 10.22 13.06 -18.25
C HIS A 540 10.63 13.97 -17.08
N ILE A 541 11.26 13.37 -16.06
CA ILE A 541 11.67 14.06 -14.84
C ILE A 541 12.75 15.09 -15.18
N PRO A 542 12.61 16.35 -14.76
CA PRO A 542 13.64 17.36 -14.98
C PRO A 542 14.90 17.08 -14.17
N GLN A 543 16.06 17.39 -14.73
CA GLN A 543 17.32 17.37 -14.00
C GLN A 543 17.37 18.59 -13.05
N VAL A 544 17.23 18.36 -11.74
CA VAL A 544 17.25 19.42 -10.72
C VAL A 544 18.65 19.65 -10.14
N LEU A 545 19.45 18.60 -10.03
CA LEU A 545 20.86 18.69 -9.60
C LEU A 545 21.76 18.77 -10.83
N GLU A 546 22.73 19.68 -10.82
CA GLU A 546 23.80 19.64 -11.83
C GLU A 546 24.52 18.28 -11.74
N LYS A 547 24.81 17.67 -12.89
CA LYS A 547 25.69 16.50 -12.91
C LYS A 547 27.07 17.03 -12.55
N GLU A 548 27.62 16.61 -11.41
CA GLU A 548 29.04 16.81 -11.15
C GLU A 548 29.79 16.15 -12.31
N GLU A 549 30.52 16.94 -13.10
CA GLU A 549 31.41 16.41 -14.12
C GLU A 549 32.36 15.46 -13.41
N GLN A 550 32.26 14.16 -13.70
CA GLN A 550 33.20 13.19 -13.16
C GLN A 550 34.60 13.58 -13.67
N PRO A 551 35.57 13.82 -12.78
CA PRO A 551 36.92 14.26 -13.17
C PRO A 551 37.69 13.23 -13.99
#